data_AF-A0A2N5NVA9-F1
#
_entry.id   AF-A0A2N5NVA9-F1
#
_cell.length_a   1.000
_cell.length_b   1.000
_cell.length_c   1.000
_cell.angle_alpha   90.00
_cell.angle_beta   90.00
_cell.angle_gamma   90.00
#
_symmetry.space_group_name_H-M   'P 1'
#
loop_
_entity.id
_entity.type
_entity.pdbx_description
1 polymer ?
#
loop_
_entity_poly.entity_id
_entity_poly.type
_entity_poly.pdbx_seq_one_letter_code
_entity_poly.pdbx_strand_id
1 'polypeptide(L)'
;MRHAVMGFFILIMLIFAGASIYTAETKTMHQNELDSILGAAMEESMEILTVNPTYSIGKEVEGKELAADFIQNMLMRTTSKSTFEVEILTADAQKGLLDVRVTEYYRQIWGNGKAVARKTVILDDVEGKEEVFSKISFWKSYKDNKGEEKRIVKQVVVPEGILLPKEILPVENGSGDEKVKGWRAVGQSENTIYTKENIGTVQAKGDMDFEAVYEKTGSKVD
;
A
#
# COMPACT_ATOMS: atom_id res chain seq x y z
N MET A 1 6.32 -53.68 42.07
CA MET A 1 7.20 -53.57 40.88
C MET A 1 6.48 -53.08 39.63
N ARG A 2 5.36 -53.68 39.20
CA ARG A 2 4.64 -53.25 37.98
C ARG A 2 4.27 -51.75 37.95
N HIS A 3 3.76 -51.20 39.05
CA HIS A 3 3.40 -49.77 39.14
C HIS A 3 4.63 -48.83 39.15
N ALA A 4 5.73 -49.25 39.75
CA ALA A 4 6.99 -48.49 39.74
C ALA A 4 7.59 -48.44 38.33
N VAL A 5 7.52 -49.56 37.60
CA VAL A 5 7.95 -49.64 36.20
C VAL A 5 7.07 -48.77 35.31
N MET A 6 5.74 -48.82 35.48
CA MET A 6 4.81 -47.93 34.74
C MET A 6 5.07 -46.44 35.04
N GLY A 7 5.28 -46.07 36.30
CA GLY A 7 5.60 -44.69 36.68
C GLY A 7 6.92 -44.19 36.06
N PHE A 8 7.93 -45.06 35.99
CA PHE A 8 9.20 -44.74 35.34
C PHE A 8 9.04 -44.46 33.83
N PHE A 9 8.25 -45.27 33.12
CA PHE A 9 7.97 -45.02 31.70
C PHE A 9 7.17 -43.74 31.46
N ILE A 10 6.20 -43.41 32.32
CA ILE A 10 5.45 -42.16 32.25
C ILE A 10 6.38 -40.95 32.46
N LEU A 11 7.29 -41.02 33.43
CA LEU A 11 8.27 -39.97 33.68
C LEU A 11 9.19 -39.75 32.45
N ILE A 12 9.67 -40.84 31.84
CA ILE A 12 10.47 -40.76 30.61
C ILE A 12 9.66 -40.12 29.47
N MET A 13 8.39 -40.54 29.29
CA MET A 13 7.52 -39.94 28.27
C MET A 13 7.32 -38.44 28.50
N LEU A 14 7.14 -38.00 29.75
CA LEU A 14 7.00 -36.58 30.08
C LEU A 14 8.26 -35.78 29.73
N ILE A 15 9.45 -36.33 30.01
CA ILE A 15 10.72 -35.68 29.66
C ILE A 15 10.84 -35.54 28.14
N PHE A 16 10.52 -36.59 27.38
CA PHE A 16 10.57 -36.53 25.91
C PHE A 16 9.53 -35.59 25.32
N ALA A 17 8.31 -35.56 25.87
CA ALA A 17 7.27 -34.63 25.46
C ALA A 17 7.71 -33.18 25.69
N GLY A 18 8.25 -32.87 26.88
CA GLY A 18 8.77 -31.54 27.19
C GLY A 18 9.93 -31.13 26.29
N ALA A 19 10.90 -32.02 26.06
CA ALA A 19 12.01 -31.75 25.15
C ALA A 19 11.55 -31.53 23.70
N SER A 20 10.51 -32.24 23.25
CA SER A 20 9.94 -32.10 21.91
C SER A 20 9.24 -30.76 21.73
N ILE A 21 8.42 -30.36 22.70
CA ILE A 21 7.74 -29.05 22.71
C ILE A 21 8.77 -27.93 22.72
N TYR A 22 9.74 -27.99 23.63
CA TYR A 22 10.80 -27.00 23.72
C TYR A 22 11.57 -26.86 22.40
N THR A 23 11.89 -27.97 21.74
CA THR A 23 12.58 -27.97 20.44
C THR A 23 11.75 -27.31 19.34
N ALA A 24 10.44 -27.59 19.31
CA ALA A 24 9.51 -27.01 18.34
C ALA A 24 9.32 -25.50 18.58
N GLU A 25 9.09 -25.08 19.82
CA GLU A 25 8.94 -23.67 20.19
C GLU A 25 10.21 -22.87 19.92
N THR A 26 11.38 -23.42 20.27
CA THR A 26 12.68 -22.78 19.98
C THR A 26 12.83 -22.54 18.49
N LYS A 27 12.51 -23.53 17.65
CA LYS A 27 12.57 -23.36 16.19
C LYS A 27 11.63 -22.26 15.69
N THR A 28 10.39 -22.25 16.16
CA THR A 28 9.40 -21.23 15.79
C THR A 28 9.84 -19.83 16.23
N MET A 29 10.41 -19.70 17.43
CA MET A 29 10.95 -18.45 17.94
C MET A 29 12.08 -17.92 17.06
N HIS A 30 13.10 -18.74 16.77
CA HIS A 30 14.21 -18.36 15.89
C HIS A 30 13.74 -18.00 14.48
N GLN A 31 12.77 -18.75 13.94
CA GLN A 31 12.20 -18.43 12.63
C GLN A 31 11.52 -17.05 12.63
N ASN A 32 10.69 -16.76 13.63
CA ASN A 32 10.00 -15.48 13.75
C ASN A 32 10.96 -14.31 14.00
N GLU A 33 11.97 -14.50 14.85
CA GLU A 33 13.00 -13.51 15.12
C GLU A 33 13.79 -13.21 13.84
N LEU A 34 14.25 -14.25 13.13
CA LEU A 34 14.99 -14.12 11.89
C LEU A 34 14.17 -13.41 10.81
N ASP A 35 12.89 -13.77 10.65
CA ASP A 35 11.99 -13.13 9.69
C ASP A 35 11.76 -11.65 10.00
N SER A 36 11.67 -11.30 11.29
CA SER A 36 11.50 -9.91 11.75
C SER A 36 12.76 -9.08 11.51
N ILE A 37 13.92 -9.58 11.95
CA ILE A 37 15.23 -8.93 11.76
C ILE A 37 15.51 -8.72 10.27
N LEU A 38 15.28 -9.76 9.44
CA LEU A 38 15.53 -9.70 8.01
C LEU A 38 14.64 -8.64 7.33
N GLY A 39 13.35 -8.58 7.69
CA GLY A 39 12.45 -7.56 7.14
C GLY A 39 12.92 -6.14 7.46
N ALA A 40 13.14 -5.85 8.74
CA ALA A 40 13.51 -4.52 9.20
C ALA A 40 14.88 -4.08 8.67
N ALA A 41 15.87 -4.98 8.60
CA ALA A 41 17.19 -4.67 8.07
C ALA A 41 17.13 -4.38 6.56
N MET A 42 16.31 -5.09 5.79
CA MET A 42 16.18 -4.85 4.35
C MET A 42 15.45 -3.53 4.06
N GLU A 43 14.40 -3.19 4.81
CA GLU A 43 13.67 -1.92 4.67
C GLU A 43 14.59 -0.72 4.96
N GLU A 44 15.29 -0.73 6.09
CA GLU A 44 16.19 0.36 6.50
C GLU A 44 17.35 0.56 5.50
N SER A 45 17.92 -0.54 5.00
CA SER A 45 19.01 -0.47 4.02
C SER A 45 18.55 0.08 2.67
N MET A 46 17.31 -0.21 2.28
CA MET A 46 16.72 0.37 1.08
C MET A 46 16.45 1.87 1.25
N GLU A 47 15.89 2.28 2.40
CA GLU A 47 15.58 3.70 2.69
C GLU A 47 16.83 4.58 2.70
N ILE A 48 17.92 4.12 3.34
CA ILE A 48 19.19 4.85 3.42
C ILE A 48 19.79 5.08 2.02
N LEU A 49 19.63 4.10 1.12
CA LEU A 49 20.29 4.13 -0.18
C LEU A 49 19.53 4.94 -1.22
N THR A 50 18.19 4.91 -1.19
CA THR A 50 17.36 5.43 -2.27
C THR A 50 16.53 6.66 -1.87
N VAL A 51 16.02 6.72 -0.64
CA VAL A 51 15.11 7.79 -0.19
C VAL A 51 15.86 8.92 0.52
N ASN A 52 16.75 8.56 1.44
CA ASN A 52 17.52 9.49 2.26
C ASN A 52 19.03 9.20 2.16
N PRO A 53 19.67 9.43 1.00
CA PRO A 53 21.09 9.14 0.82
C PRO A 53 21.93 9.93 1.82
N THR A 54 22.49 9.21 2.81
CA THR A 54 23.32 9.82 3.87
C THR A 54 24.79 9.96 3.46
N TYR A 55 25.18 9.36 2.33
CA TYR A 55 26.53 9.44 1.75
C TYR A 55 26.48 9.30 0.23
N SER A 56 27.52 9.78 -0.47
CA SER A 56 27.59 9.72 -1.93
C SER A 56 28.20 8.39 -2.39
N ILE A 57 27.49 7.67 -3.26
CA ILE A 57 27.89 6.33 -3.73
C ILE A 57 28.17 6.37 -5.23
N GLY A 58 29.29 5.76 -5.63
CA GLY A 58 29.61 5.56 -7.04
C GLY A 58 28.71 4.49 -7.65
N LYS A 59 28.17 4.75 -8.85
CA LYS A 59 27.28 3.82 -9.60
C LYS A 59 27.83 2.41 -9.79
N GLU A 60 29.15 2.22 -9.72
CA GLU A 60 29.81 0.92 -9.89
C GLU A 60 29.83 0.03 -8.63
N VAL A 61 29.50 0.60 -7.46
CA VAL A 61 29.63 -0.07 -6.15
C VAL A 61 28.30 -0.14 -5.38
N GLU A 62 27.25 0.48 -5.92
CA GLU A 62 25.92 0.64 -5.32
C GLU A 62 25.31 -0.67 -4.78
N GLY A 63 25.37 -1.76 -5.55
CA GLY A 63 24.85 -3.06 -5.10
C GLY A 63 25.68 -3.70 -3.98
N LYS A 64 26.97 -3.38 -3.87
CA LYS A 64 27.84 -3.86 -2.77
C LYS A 64 27.60 -3.05 -1.49
N GLU A 65 27.42 -1.74 -1.62
CA GLU A 65 27.04 -0.88 -0.49
C GLU A 65 25.66 -1.28 0.06
N LEU A 66 24.67 -1.51 -0.81
CA LEU A 66 23.35 -2.01 -0.39
C LEU A 66 23.45 -3.32 0.41
N ALA A 67 24.29 -4.25 -0.06
CA ALA A 67 24.53 -5.51 0.64
C ALA A 67 25.27 -5.30 1.97
N ALA A 68 26.22 -4.37 2.04
CA ALA A 68 26.97 -4.04 3.24
C ALA A 68 26.08 -3.37 4.30
N ASP A 69 25.28 -2.39 3.91
CA ASP A 69 24.29 -1.71 4.75
C ASP A 69 23.29 -2.72 5.30
N PHE A 70 22.82 -3.64 4.45
CA PHE A 70 21.97 -4.75 4.88
C PHE A 70 22.64 -5.61 5.95
N ILE A 71 23.88 -6.07 5.72
CA ILE A 71 24.61 -6.90 6.68
C ILE A 71 24.83 -6.14 7.99
N GLN A 72 25.17 -4.85 7.93
CA GLN A 72 25.35 -4.02 9.12
C GLN A 72 24.05 -3.85 9.91
N ASN A 73 22.95 -3.50 9.24
CA ASN A 73 21.65 -3.32 9.88
C ASN A 73 21.14 -4.63 10.50
N MET A 74 21.38 -5.76 9.83
CA MET A 74 21.10 -7.07 10.39
C MET A 74 21.92 -7.31 11.66
N LEU A 75 23.25 -7.11 11.62
CA LEU A 75 24.14 -7.33 12.77
C LEU A 75 23.76 -6.45 13.97
N MET A 76 23.35 -5.19 13.73
CA MET A 76 22.90 -4.29 14.79
C MET A 76 21.60 -4.75 15.47
N ARG A 77 20.74 -5.48 14.75
CA ARG A 77 19.44 -5.96 15.23
C ARG A 77 19.51 -7.37 15.83
N THR A 78 20.50 -8.16 15.44
CA THR A 78 20.72 -9.50 15.98
C THR A 78 21.26 -9.44 17.40
N THR A 79 20.55 -10.10 18.32
CA THR A 79 21.01 -10.26 19.72
C THR A 79 21.32 -11.72 20.07
N SER A 80 20.99 -12.66 19.19
CA SER A 80 21.19 -14.09 19.42
C SER A 80 22.66 -14.52 19.26
N LYS A 81 23.08 -15.49 20.07
CA LYS A 81 24.40 -16.14 19.95
C LYS A 81 24.31 -17.30 18.96
N SER A 82 24.28 -16.95 17.68
CA SER A 82 24.13 -17.90 16.57
C SER A 82 25.18 -17.66 15.49
N THR A 83 25.33 -18.63 14.59
CA THR A 83 26.11 -18.44 13.36
C THR A 83 25.16 -18.14 12.21
N PHE A 84 25.42 -17.07 11.48
CA PHE A 84 24.61 -16.65 10.34
C PHE A 84 25.38 -16.84 9.04
N GLU A 85 24.70 -17.42 8.07
CA GLU A 85 25.14 -17.52 6.68
C GLU A 85 24.21 -16.63 5.86
N VAL A 86 24.78 -15.61 5.22
CA VAL A 86 24.05 -14.61 4.44
C VAL A 86 24.38 -14.79 2.97
N GLU A 87 23.36 -15.08 2.17
CA GLU A 87 23.44 -15.20 0.72
C GLU A 87 22.72 -14.01 0.07
N ILE A 88 23.48 -13.09 -0.52
CA ILE A 88 22.93 -12.01 -1.34
C ILE A 88 22.63 -12.58 -2.72
N LEU A 89 21.35 -12.81 -3.01
CA LEU A 89 20.89 -13.39 -4.28
C LEU A 89 20.81 -12.32 -5.36
N THR A 90 20.37 -11.11 -5.01
CA THR A 90 20.34 -9.95 -5.91
C THR A 90 20.43 -8.67 -5.08
N ALA A 91 21.24 -7.72 -5.54
CA ALA A 91 21.33 -6.36 -5.00
C ALA A 91 21.49 -5.39 -6.16
N ASP A 92 20.41 -4.67 -6.48
CA ASP A 92 20.33 -3.69 -7.55
C ASP A 92 19.66 -2.44 -7.00
N ALA A 93 20.49 -1.55 -6.46
CA ALA A 93 20.07 -0.29 -5.86
C ALA A 93 19.33 0.63 -6.85
N GLN A 94 19.72 0.62 -8.13
CA GLN A 94 19.09 1.45 -9.16
C GLN A 94 17.67 1.00 -9.48
N LYS A 95 17.41 -0.31 -9.39
CA LYS A 95 16.06 -0.87 -9.51
C LYS A 95 15.35 -1.00 -8.16
N GLY A 96 15.96 -0.53 -7.08
CA GLY A 96 15.43 -0.66 -5.72
C GLY A 96 15.19 -2.12 -5.30
N LEU A 97 16.01 -3.07 -5.76
CA LEU A 97 15.79 -4.50 -5.57
C LEU A 97 16.87 -5.11 -4.66
N LEU A 98 16.44 -5.79 -3.61
CA LEU A 98 17.29 -6.58 -2.73
C LEU A 98 16.64 -7.94 -2.45
N ASP A 99 17.29 -9.04 -2.79
CA ASP A 99 16.88 -10.41 -2.49
C ASP A 99 17.97 -11.11 -1.70
N VAL A 100 17.64 -11.55 -0.49
CA VAL A 100 18.59 -12.13 0.45
C VAL A 100 18.00 -13.39 1.06
N ARG A 101 18.83 -14.43 1.19
CA ARG A 101 18.57 -15.58 2.04
C ARG A 101 19.53 -15.57 3.21
N VAL A 102 18.99 -15.77 4.41
CA VAL A 102 19.77 -15.92 5.63
C VAL A 102 19.47 -17.28 6.25
N THR A 103 20.52 -18.00 6.61
CA THR A 103 20.45 -19.20 7.44
C THR A 103 21.05 -18.92 8.81
N GLU A 104 20.27 -19.13 9.87
CA GLU A 104 20.75 -19.13 11.26
C GLU A 104 20.99 -20.56 11.73
N TYR A 105 22.16 -20.81 12.32
CA TYR A 105 22.50 -22.04 13.03
C TYR A 105 22.62 -21.74 14.53
N TYR A 106 21.79 -22.40 15.35
CA TYR A 106 21.70 -22.18 16.79
C TYR A 106 21.78 -23.50 17.57
N ARG A 107 22.15 -23.42 18.85
CA ARG A 107 22.29 -24.62 19.69
C ARG A 107 20.95 -25.07 20.24
N GLN A 108 20.64 -26.36 20.16
CA GLN A 108 19.47 -26.97 20.80
C GLN A 108 19.91 -27.93 21.93
N ILE A 109 18.93 -28.45 22.69
CA ILE A 109 19.19 -29.50 23.69
C ILE A 109 19.82 -30.73 23.01
N TRP A 110 19.38 -31.03 21.79
CA TRP A 110 19.87 -32.12 20.96
C TRP A 110 20.45 -31.57 19.67
N GLY A 111 21.78 -31.44 19.61
CA GLY A 111 22.48 -30.97 18.42
C GLY A 111 22.25 -29.48 18.10
N ASN A 112 22.26 -29.16 16.81
CA ASN A 112 22.09 -27.80 16.32
C ASN A 112 20.77 -27.68 15.54
N GLY A 113 20.05 -26.61 15.82
CA GLY A 113 18.89 -26.19 15.05
C GLY A 113 19.29 -25.29 13.88
N LYS A 114 18.35 -25.14 12.95
CA LYS A 114 18.49 -24.28 11.76
C LYS A 114 17.18 -23.54 11.50
N ALA A 115 17.28 -22.24 11.32
CA ALA A 115 16.21 -21.38 10.81
C ALA A 115 16.66 -20.76 9.48
N VAL A 116 15.73 -20.60 8.53
CA VAL A 116 16.03 -20.05 7.20
C VAL A 116 14.95 -19.06 6.83
N ALA A 117 15.35 -17.86 6.47
CA ALA A 117 14.47 -16.85 5.93
C ALA A 117 15.01 -16.39 4.58
N ARG A 118 14.12 -16.20 3.59
CA ARG A 118 14.44 -15.52 2.33
C ARG A 118 13.41 -14.43 2.13
N LYS A 119 13.88 -13.21 1.89
CA LYS A 119 13.02 -12.08 1.62
C LYS A 119 13.55 -11.30 0.43
N THR A 120 12.61 -10.70 -0.29
CA THR A 120 12.88 -9.79 -1.39
C THR A 120 12.18 -8.48 -1.07
N VAL A 121 12.93 -7.38 -1.11
CA VAL A 121 12.41 -6.02 -1.02
C VAL A 121 12.54 -5.39 -2.40
N ILE A 122 11.46 -4.74 -2.81
CA ILE A 122 11.38 -3.93 -4.03
C ILE A 122 10.93 -2.56 -3.56
N LEU A 123 11.74 -1.54 -3.81
CA LEU A 123 11.34 -0.16 -3.64
C LEU A 123 10.26 0.09 -4.69
N ASP A 124 9.06 0.35 -4.23
CA ASP A 124 8.02 0.86 -5.10
C ASP A 124 8.36 2.33 -5.35
N ASP A 125 8.69 2.66 -6.60
CA ASP A 125 8.69 4.04 -7.06
C ASP A 125 7.23 4.52 -6.99
N VAL A 126 6.82 4.97 -5.81
CA VAL A 126 5.84 6.05 -5.77
C VAL A 126 6.61 7.25 -6.30
N GLU A 127 6.72 7.33 -7.64
CA GLU A 127 7.11 8.55 -8.34
C GLU A 127 6.52 9.71 -7.55
N GLY A 128 7.32 10.69 -7.17
CA GLY A 128 6.91 11.90 -6.45
C GLY A 128 5.93 12.78 -7.24
N LYS A 129 4.85 12.20 -7.76
CA LYS A 129 3.59 12.90 -7.92
C LYS A 129 3.03 12.96 -6.50
N GLU A 130 3.15 14.12 -5.86
CA GLU A 130 2.05 14.50 -4.96
C GLU A 130 0.77 14.12 -5.71
N GLU A 131 -0.05 13.23 -5.15
CA GLU A 131 -1.33 12.92 -5.77
C GLU A 131 -2.11 14.23 -5.78
N VAL A 132 -2.03 14.96 -6.89
CA VAL A 132 -2.75 16.20 -7.07
C VAL A 132 -4.19 15.77 -7.30
N PHE A 133 -5.07 16.17 -6.40
CA PHE A 133 -6.48 15.85 -6.50
C PHE A 133 -7.24 17.05 -7.06
N SER A 134 -8.13 16.79 -8.01
CA SER A 134 -9.13 17.75 -8.48
C SER A 134 -10.41 17.62 -7.68
N LYS A 135 -10.97 18.77 -7.25
CA LYS A 135 -12.33 18.83 -6.72
C LYS A 135 -13.31 19.08 -7.85
N ILE A 136 -14.26 18.16 -8.03
CA ILE A 136 -15.30 18.26 -9.04
C ILE A 136 -16.64 18.57 -8.36
N SER A 137 -17.24 19.73 -8.66
CA SER A 137 -18.49 20.17 -8.04
C SER A 137 -19.61 20.31 -9.06
N PHE A 138 -20.81 19.86 -8.70
CA PHE A 138 -22.02 19.94 -9.51
C PHE A 138 -23.02 20.89 -8.88
N TRP A 139 -23.44 21.91 -9.62
CA TRP A 139 -24.28 23.01 -9.18
C TRP A 139 -25.66 22.97 -9.82
N LYS A 140 -26.71 23.16 -9.01
CA LYS A 140 -28.06 23.44 -9.49
C LYS A 140 -28.47 24.86 -9.12
N SER A 141 -29.16 25.50 -10.05
CA SER A 141 -29.82 26.78 -9.82
C SER A 141 -31.26 26.56 -9.38
N TYR A 142 -31.68 27.29 -8.34
CA TYR A 142 -33.03 27.31 -7.80
C TYR A 142 -33.53 28.75 -7.84
N LYS A 143 -34.71 28.96 -8.43
CA LYS A 143 -35.39 30.25 -8.39
C LYS A 143 -36.30 30.29 -7.17
N ASP A 144 -36.14 31.30 -6.34
CA ASP A 144 -37.06 31.60 -5.24
C ASP A 144 -37.61 33.04 -5.37
N ASN A 145 -38.48 33.42 -4.44
CA ASN A 145 -39.07 34.77 -4.42
C ASN A 145 -38.06 35.89 -4.09
N LYS A 146 -36.80 35.56 -3.79
CA LYS A 146 -35.71 36.47 -3.39
C LYS A 146 -34.58 36.55 -4.42
N GLY A 147 -34.55 35.66 -5.42
CA GLY A 147 -33.58 35.67 -6.50
C GLY A 147 -33.26 34.27 -7.03
N GLU A 148 -32.14 34.17 -7.74
CA GLU A 148 -31.59 32.91 -8.21
C GLU A 148 -30.48 32.46 -7.25
N GLU A 149 -30.66 31.31 -6.60
CA GLU A 149 -29.68 30.72 -5.68
C GLU A 149 -29.04 29.47 -6.28
N LYS A 150 -27.71 29.41 -6.31
CA LYS A 150 -26.95 28.22 -6.74
C LYS A 150 -26.52 27.39 -5.56
N ARG A 151 -26.75 26.07 -5.62
CA ARG A 151 -26.35 25.11 -4.57
C ARG A 151 -25.59 23.93 -5.16
N ILE A 152 -24.58 23.46 -4.44
CA ILE A 152 -23.84 22.23 -4.77
C ILE A 152 -24.75 21.03 -4.46
N VAL A 153 -24.96 20.16 -5.45
CA VAL A 153 -25.74 18.92 -5.30
C VAL A 153 -24.88 17.67 -5.22
N LYS A 154 -23.62 17.74 -5.66
CA LYS A 154 -22.63 16.68 -5.49
C LYS A 154 -21.24 17.28 -5.60
N GLN A 155 -20.32 16.76 -4.81
CA GLN A 155 -18.90 17.08 -4.88
C GLN A 155 -18.10 15.80 -4.70
N VAL A 156 -17.08 15.61 -5.52
CA VAL A 156 -16.17 14.47 -5.45
C VAL A 156 -14.73 14.93 -5.60
N VAL A 157 -13.82 14.18 -5.00
CA VAL A 157 -12.38 14.40 -5.11
C VAL A 157 -11.82 13.23 -5.90
N VAL A 158 -11.10 13.53 -6.98
CA VAL A 158 -10.53 12.53 -7.89
C VAL A 158 -9.06 12.85 -8.18
N PRO A 159 -8.21 11.84 -8.40
CA PRO A 159 -6.84 12.10 -8.85
C PRO A 159 -6.82 12.88 -10.17
N GLU A 160 -5.90 13.82 -10.31
CA GLU A 160 -5.67 14.53 -11.57
C GLU A 160 -5.24 13.58 -12.68
N GLY A 161 -5.61 13.92 -13.92
CA GLY A 161 -5.23 13.17 -15.11
C GLY A 161 -6.16 11.99 -15.43
N ILE A 162 -7.05 11.57 -14.53
CA ILE A 162 -8.03 10.52 -14.86
C ILE A 162 -9.16 11.06 -15.74
N LEU A 163 -9.77 10.17 -16.52
CA LEU A 163 -11.04 10.46 -17.19
C LEU A 163 -12.18 10.36 -16.17
N LEU A 164 -13.08 11.33 -16.19
CA LEU A 164 -14.18 11.43 -15.24
C LEU A 164 -15.18 10.25 -15.40
N PRO A 165 -15.35 9.39 -14.38
CA PRO A 165 -16.24 8.25 -14.50
C PRO A 165 -17.72 8.70 -14.47
N LYS A 166 -18.60 8.02 -15.21
CA LYS A 166 -20.03 8.40 -15.30
C LYS A 166 -20.76 8.38 -13.96
N GLU A 167 -20.27 7.61 -13.00
CA GLU A 167 -20.77 7.47 -11.64
C GLU A 167 -20.61 8.76 -10.82
N ILE A 168 -19.74 9.69 -11.22
CA ILE A 168 -19.63 10.99 -10.55
C ILE A 168 -20.83 11.88 -10.82
N LEU A 169 -21.58 11.64 -11.89
CA LEU A 169 -22.75 12.46 -12.19
C LEU A 169 -23.77 12.35 -11.05
N PRO A 170 -24.45 13.45 -10.68
CA PRO A 170 -25.52 13.40 -9.69
C PRO A 170 -26.64 12.46 -10.14
N VAL A 171 -27.20 11.69 -9.20
CA VAL A 171 -28.35 10.83 -9.48
C VAL A 171 -29.58 11.70 -9.68
N GLU A 172 -30.30 11.48 -10.78
CA GLU A 172 -31.57 12.13 -11.07
C GLU A 172 -32.66 11.59 -10.13
N ASN A 173 -32.79 12.17 -8.95
CA ASN A 173 -33.94 11.92 -8.08
C ASN A 173 -35.11 12.79 -8.58
N GLY A 174 -36.07 12.14 -9.23
CA GLY A 174 -37.22 12.77 -9.89
C GLY A 174 -38.28 13.31 -8.92
N SER A 175 -37.98 14.39 -8.20
CA SER A 175 -38.99 15.10 -7.38
C SER A 175 -38.97 16.62 -7.51
N GLY A 176 -38.58 17.15 -8.68
CA GLY A 176 -38.66 18.58 -8.98
C GLY A 176 -39.04 18.80 -10.45
N ASP A 177 -39.78 19.88 -10.71
CA ASP A 177 -40.43 20.20 -12.00
C ASP A 177 -39.48 20.39 -13.20
N GLU A 178 -38.16 20.37 -12.99
CA GLU A 178 -37.17 20.58 -14.06
C GLU A 178 -36.22 19.39 -14.19
N LYS A 179 -36.41 18.62 -15.27
CA LYS A 179 -35.53 17.51 -15.64
C LYS A 179 -34.19 18.05 -16.15
N VAL A 180 -33.11 17.58 -15.54
CA VAL A 180 -31.74 17.95 -15.94
C VAL A 180 -31.41 17.21 -17.23
N LYS A 181 -31.15 17.97 -18.31
CA LYS A 181 -30.68 17.46 -19.60
C LYS A 181 -29.22 16.99 -19.53
N GLY A 182 -28.41 17.63 -18.68
CA GLY A 182 -27.01 17.29 -18.48
C GLY A 182 -26.27 18.39 -17.73
N TRP A 183 -24.94 18.34 -17.80
CA TRP A 183 -24.05 19.18 -17.00
C TRP A 183 -23.08 19.93 -17.89
N ARG A 184 -22.93 21.24 -17.68
CA ARG A 184 -22.02 22.07 -18.48
C ARG A 184 -20.85 22.52 -17.62
N ALA A 185 -19.63 22.33 -18.11
CA ALA A 185 -18.43 22.81 -17.42
C ALA A 185 -18.40 24.36 -17.41
N VAL A 186 -18.12 24.94 -16.26
CA VAL A 186 -17.97 26.39 -16.08
C VAL A 186 -16.60 26.82 -16.60
N GLY A 187 -16.55 27.92 -17.35
CA GLY A 187 -15.29 28.51 -17.83
C GLY A 187 -14.71 27.89 -19.11
N GLN A 188 -15.36 26.88 -19.70
CA GLN A 188 -15.00 26.38 -21.03
C GLN A 188 -15.68 27.18 -22.14
N SER A 189 -14.96 27.42 -23.24
CA SER A 189 -15.47 28.14 -24.42
C SER A 189 -16.50 27.33 -25.21
N GLU A 190 -16.47 26.01 -25.10
CA GLU A 190 -17.40 25.12 -25.76
C GLU A 190 -18.66 24.91 -24.92
N ASN A 191 -19.84 25.10 -25.51
CA ASN A 191 -21.12 24.91 -24.84
C ASN A 191 -21.55 23.43 -24.83
N THR A 192 -20.62 22.55 -24.47
CA THR A 192 -20.81 21.10 -24.45
C THR A 192 -21.64 20.70 -23.24
N ILE A 193 -22.63 19.84 -23.45
CA ILE A 193 -23.46 19.27 -22.39
C ILE A 193 -22.97 17.85 -22.13
N TYR A 194 -22.50 17.63 -20.90
CA TYR A 194 -22.02 16.34 -20.44
C TYR A 194 -23.13 15.50 -19.82
N THR A 195 -23.20 14.25 -20.27
CA THR A 195 -24.15 13.22 -19.85
C THR A 195 -23.37 11.93 -19.58
N LYS A 196 -24.07 10.84 -19.24
CA LYS A 196 -23.43 9.54 -18.96
C LYS A 196 -22.64 9.00 -20.17
N GLU A 197 -23.02 9.43 -21.36
CA GLU A 197 -22.46 8.97 -22.64
C GLU A 197 -21.11 9.62 -22.97
N ASN A 198 -20.84 10.84 -22.50
CA ASN A 198 -19.66 11.61 -22.93
C ASN A 198 -18.82 12.18 -21.76
N ILE A 199 -19.26 12.12 -20.50
CA ILE A 199 -18.47 12.63 -19.37
C ILE A 199 -17.11 11.93 -19.23
N GLY A 200 -17.01 10.67 -19.65
CA GLY A 200 -15.75 9.92 -19.73
C GLY A 200 -14.73 10.45 -20.74
N THR A 201 -15.05 11.51 -21.49
CA THR A 201 -14.09 12.22 -22.36
C THR A 201 -13.40 13.38 -21.65
N VAL A 202 -13.87 13.76 -20.47
CA VAL A 202 -13.32 14.86 -19.69
C VAL A 202 -12.21 14.35 -18.79
N GLN A 203 -11.03 14.97 -18.88
CA GLN A 203 -9.91 14.70 -17.99
C GLN A 203 -9.96 15.62 -16.77
N ALA A 204 -9.82 15.06 -15.57
CA ALA A 204 -9.70 15.81 -14.33
C ALA A 204 -8.42 16.65 -14.33
N LYS A 205 -8.55 17.97 -14.22
CA LYS A 205 -7.42 18.91 -14.19
C LYS A 205 -7.80 20.17 -13.44
N GLY A 206 -7.20 20.39 -12.27
CA GLY A 206 -7.59 21.43 -11.33
C GLY A 206 -9.03 21.26 -10.83
N ASP A 207 -9.48 22.19 -10.00
CA ASP A 207 -10.88 22.22 -9.56
C ASP A 207 -11.81 22.52 -10.75
N MET A 208 -12.88 21.74 -10.89
CA MET A 208 -13.84 21.84 -11.98
C MET A 208 -15.26 22.00 -11.45
N ASP A 209 -15.98 22.97 -12.00
CA ASP A 209 -17.38 23.21 -11.69
C ASP A 209 -18.27 22.87 -12.89
N PHE A 210 -19.39 22.21 -12.62
CA PHE A 210 -20.39 21.84 -13.60
C PHE A 210 -21.77 22.39 -13.20
N GLU A 211 -22.44 23.06 -14.11
CA GLU A 211 -23.79 23.59 -13.91
C GLU A 211 -24.84 22.73 -14.59
N ALA A 212 -25.96 22.48 -13.91
CA ALA A 212 -27.10 21.79 -14.49
C ALA A 212 -27.69 22.58 -15.67
N VAL A 213 -27.94 21.88 -16.77
CA VAL A 213 -28.71 22.35 -17.92
C VAL A 213 -30.03 21.63 -17.91
N TYR A 214 -31.13 22.37 -17.94
CA TYR A 214 -32.48 21.80 -17.86
C TYR A 214 -33.09 21.58 -19.26
N GLU A 215 -33.96 20.58 -19.38
CA GLU A 215 -34.83 20.43 -20.55
C GLU A 215 -35.78 21.64 -20.62
N LYS A 216 -35.92 22.28 -21.78
CA LYS A 216 -36.96 23.31 -21.97
C LYS A 216 -38.31 22.61 -21.94
N THR A 217 -39.05 22.70 -20.85
CA THR A 217 -40.48 22.40 -20.84
C THR A 217 -41.14 23.40 -21.78
N GLY A 218 -41.77 22.90 -22.85
CA GLY A 218 -42.51 23.74 -23.77
C GLY A 218 -43.52 24.59 -22.98
N SER A 219 -43.47 25.90 -23.19
CA SER A 219 -44.57 26.79 -22.84
C SER A 219 -45.83 26.15 -23.41
N LYS A 220 -46.76 25.76 -22.52
CA LYS A 220 -48.16 25.73 -22.90
C LYS A 220 -48.47 27.17 -23.30
N VAL A 221 -48.67 27.36 -24.60
CA VAL A 221 -49.34 28.52 -25.16
C VAL A 221 -50.82 28.33 -24.79
N ASP A 222 -51.34 29.32 -24.07
CA ASP A 222 -52.73 29.68 -23.79
C ASP A 222 -53.75 28.59 -23.39
#